data_AF-A0A945QUM7-F1
#
_entry.id   AF-A0A945QUM7-F1
#
_cell.length_a   1.000
_cell.length_b   1.000
_cell.length_c   1.000
_cell.angle_alpha   90.00
_cell.angle_beta   90.00
_cell.angle_gamma   90.00
#
_symmetry.space_group_name_H-M   'P 1'
#
loop_
_entity.id
_entity.type
_entity.pdbx_description
1 polymer ?
#
loop_
_entity_poly.entity_id
_entity_poly.type
_entity_poly.pdbx_seq_one_letter_code
_entity_poly.pdbx_strand_id
1 'polypeptide(L)' 'MKRDILRVNRATTQSIDFGGNVKHTSIMPVELVDTILAGVIRPGMLVVDPTCGSGTTGVSALGFGAYFCGYDPK' A
#
# COMPACT_ATOMS: atom_id res chain seq x y z
N MET A 1 -0.07 19.00 24.98
CA MET A 1 0.43 18.08 23.95
C MET A 1 -0.30 18.40 22.65
N LYS A 2 0.40 18.94 21.65
CA LYS A 2 -0.20 19.34 20.36
C LYS A 2 -0.75 18.09 19.66
N ARG A 3 -1.97 18.19 19.16
CA ARG A 3 -2.63 17.16 18.36
C ARG A 3 -2.02 17.21 16.96
N ASP A 4 -1.07 16.34 16.68
CA ASP A 4 -0.63 16.11 15.31
C ASP A 4 -1.69 15.22 14.64
N ILE A 5 -2.69 15.87 14.06
CA ILE A 5 -3.68 15.20 13.21
C ILE A 5 -2.92 14.74 11.96
N LEU A 6 -2.46 13.49 11.97
CA LEU A 6 -2.11 12.82 10.72
C LEU A 6 -3.42 12.43 10.05
N ARG A 7 -3.87 13.27 9.11
CA ARG A 7 -4.99 12.96 8.22
C ARG A 7 -4.55 11.85 7.27
N VAL A 8 -4.74 10.60 7.68
CA VAL A 8 -4.69 9.46 6.77
C VAL A 8 -5.99 9.51 5.97
N ASN A 9 -5.94 10.10 4.78
CA ASN A 9 -7.06 10.02 3.85
C ASN A 9 -7.40 8.54 3.69
N ARG A 10 -8.65 8.23 4.04
CA ARG A 10 -9.32 6.94 3.86
C ARG A 10 -8.77 6.25 2.60
N ALA A 11 -8.02 5.16 2.77
CA ALA A 11 -7.65 4.30 1.67
C ALA A 11 -8.93 3.68 1.13
N THR A 12 -9.57 4.37 0.18
CA THR A 12 -10.55 3.75 -0.70
C THR A 12 -9.77 2.74 -1.52
N THR A 13 -9.98 1.46 -1.22
CA THR A 13 -9.55 0.31 -2.03
C THR A 13 -10.33 0.30 -3.35
N GLN A 14 -10.16 1.36 -4.13
CA GLN A 14 -10.45 1.36 -5.55
C GLN A 14 -9.08 1.45 -6.20
N SER A 15 -8.81 0.54 -7.12
CA SER A 15 -7.68 0.58 -8.05
C SER A 15 -7.23 2.02 -8.25
N ILE A 16 -6.07 2.38 -7.68
CA ILE A 16 -5.62 3.76 -7.61
C ILE A 16 -5.37 4.20 -9.06
N ASP A 17 -6.35 4.89 -9.66
CA ASP A 17 -6.19 5.52 -10.96
C ASP A 17 -5.41 6.81 -10.73
N PHE A 18 -4.10 6.75 -10.98
CA PHE A 18 -3.17 7.86 -10.86
C PHE A 18 -3.34 8.88 -12.00
N GLY A 19 -4.55 9.40 -12.18
CA GLY A 19 -4.84 10.58 -13.00
C GLY A 19 -4.02 10.66 -14.29
N GLY A 20 -4.19 9.68 -15.18
CA GLY A 20 -3.48 9.64 -16.46
C GLY A 20 -3.08 8.22 -16.82
N ASN A 21 -3.29 7.85 -18.08
CA ASN A 21 -3.01 6.53 -18.68
C ASN A 21 -1.50 6.15 -18.70
N VAL A 22 -0.78 6.30 -17.59
CA VAL A 22 0.60 5.81 -17.44
C VAL A 22 0.53 4.44 -16.78
N LYS A 23 0.52 3.41 -17.62
CA LYS A 23 0.62 2.01 -17.19
C LYS A 23 1.95 1.81 -16.47
N HIS A 24 1.92 1.41 -15.20
CA HIS A 24 3.13 1.08 -14.46
C HIS A 24 3.84 -0.08 -15.17
N THR A 25 5.11 0.10 -15.52
CA THR A 25 5.85 -0.86 -16.36
C THR A 25 6.48 -1.99 -15.57
N SER A 26 6.68 -1.80 -14.26
CA SER A 26 7.35 -2.74 -13.36
C SER A 26 6.43 -3.23 -12.24
N ILE A 27 5.25 -3.74 -12.59
CA ILE A 27 4.27 -4.24 -11.60
C ILE A 27 4.73 -5.59 -11.05
N MET A 28 4.74 -5.74 -9.73
CA MET A 28 4.94 -7.04 -9.08
C MET A 28 3.61 -7.82 -8.97
N PRO A 29 3.62 -9.16 -9.16
CA PRO A 29 2.49 -10.02 -8.82
C PRO A 29 2.17 -9.93 -7.32
N VAL A 30 0.89 -10.02 -6.95
CA VAL A 30 0.45 -9.91 -5.55
C VAL A 30 0.96 -11.09 -4.73
N GLU A 31 0.93 -12.29 -5.30
CA GLU A 31 1.33 -13.54 -4.66
C GLU A 31 2.82 -13.55 -4.27
N LEU A 32 3.65 -12.84 -5.03
CA LEU A 32 5.05 -12.62 -4.69
C LEU A 32 5.17 -11.76 -3.42
N VAL A 33 4.40 -10.68 -3.34
CA VAL A 33 4.41 -9.80 -2.17
C VAL A 33 3.78 -10.49 -0.95
N ASP A 34 2.74 -11.29 -1.14
CA ASP A 34 2.13 -12.10 -0.09
C ASP A 34 3.16 -13.03 0.56
N THR A 35 4.02 -13.64 -0.25
CA THR A 35 5.10 -14.51 0.23
C THR A 35 6.07 -13.76 1.16
N ILE A 36 6.39 -12.51 0.82
CA ILE A 36 7.27 -11.66 1.63
C ILE A 36 6.57 -11.25 2.93
N LEU A 37 5.31 -10.79 2.85
CA LEU A 37 4.58 -10.29 4.02
C LEU A 37 4.17 -11.39 5.01
N ALA A 38 3.90 -12.61 4.54
CA ALA A 38 3.47 -13.73 5.38
C ALA A 38 4.43 -14.01 6.57
N GLY A 39 5.73 -13.79 6.37
CA GLY A 39 6.74 -14.01 7.40
C GLY A 39 6.73 -12.97 8.53
N VAL A 40 6.24 -11.76 8.28
CA VAL A 40 6.50 -10.59 9.14
C VAL A 40 5.26 -9.77 9.51
N ILE A 41 4.14 -9.94 8.80
CA ILE A 41 2.93 -9.15 9.01
C ILE A 41 1.88 -9.91 9.83
N ARG A 42 1.17 -9.17 10.68
CA ARG A 42 -0.01 -9.62 11.43
C ARG A 42 -1.13 -8.59 11.27
N PRO A 43 -2.40 -8.99 11.46
CA PRO A 43 -3.53 -8.06 11.43
C PRO A 43 -3.32 -6.86 12.38
N GLY A 44 -3.69 -5.67 11.92
CA GLY A 44 -3.55 -4.42 12.67
C GLY A 44 -2.15 -3.76 12.64
N MET A 45 -1.15 -4.39 12.04
CA MET A 45 0.15 -3.76 11.81
C MET A 45 0.07 -2.70 10.70
N LEU A 46 1.05 -1.79 10.65
CA LEU A 46 1.20 -0.83 9.55
C LEU A 46 2.30 -1.30 8.59
N VAL A 47 1.94 -1.47 7.33
CA VAL A 47 2.88 -1.69 6.22
C VAL A 47 3.15 -0.36 5.53
N VAL A 48 4.44 -0.03 5.37
CA VAL A 48 4.87 1.21 4.72
C VAL A 48 5.64 0.88 3.46
N ASP A 49 5.25 1.48 2.34
CA ASP A 49 5.94 1.37 1.05
C ASP A 49 6.21 2.76 0.46
N PRO A 50 7.45 3.28 0.56
CA PRO A 50 7.78 4.65 0.15
C PRO A 50 7.94 4.81 -1.37
N THR A 51 7.86 3.73 -2.15
CA THR A 51 7.95 3.74 -3.62
C THR A 51 6.89 2.81 -4.19
N CYS A 52 5.64 3.04 -3.81
CA CYS A 52 4.59 2.03 -3.94
C CYS A 52 4.12 1.78 -5.36
N GLY A 53 4.46 2.64 -6.33
CA GLY A 53 4.18 2.41 -7.75
C GLY A 53 2.71 2.09 -8.02
N SER A 54 2.44 0.90 -8.54
CA SER A 54 1.08 0.38 -8.77
C SER A 54 0.31 0.00 -7.50
N GLY A 55 0.92 0.04 -6.33
CA GLY A 55 0.30 -0.23 -5.04
C GLY A 55 0.17 -1.71 -4.67
N THR A 56 0.88 -2.63 -5.34
CA THR A 56 0.80 -4.09 -5.08
C THR A 56 1.01 -4.41 -3.60
N THR A 57 1.96 -3.74 -2.93
CA THR A 57 2.21 -3.90 -1.49
C THR A 57 1.00 -3.56 -0.63
N GLY A 58 0.24 -2.53 -1.00
CA GLY A 58 -0.99 -2.15 -0.29
C GLY A 58 -2.09 -3.17 -0.46
N VAL A 59 -2.24 -3.76 -1.66
CA VAL A 59 -3.20 -4.84 -1.91
C VAL A 59 -2.92 -6.02 -0.99
N SER A 60 -1.66 -6.49 -0.96
CA SER A 60 -1.24 -7.59 -0.10
C SER A 60 -1.45 -7.27 1.39
N ALA A 61 -0.97 -6.11 1.86
CA ALA A 61 -1.11 -5.68 3.26
C ALA A 61 -2.57 -5.68 3.75
N LEU A 62 -3.49 -5.17 2.94
CA LEU A 62 -4.93 -5.18 3.27
C LEU A 62 -5.49 -6.61 3.31
N GLY A 63 -5.01 -7.51 2.44
CA GLY A 63 -5.35 -8.93 2.47
C GLY A 63 -4.97 -9.63 3.77
N PHE A 64 -3.87 -9.22 4.41
CA PHE A 64 -3.45 -9.69 5.74
C PHE A 64 -4.15 -8.98 6.92
N GLY A 65 -5.10 -8.08 6.64
CA GLY A 65 -5.77 -7.28 7.67
C GLY A 65 -4.86 -6.22 8.32
N ALA A 66 -3.77 -5.84 7.65
CA ALA A 66 -2.91 -4.75 8.06
C ALA A 66 -3.42 -3.41 7.50
N TYR A 67 -2.93 -2.32 8.09
CA TYR A 67 -3.02 -0.98 7.53
C TYR A 67 -1.89 -0.76 6.51
N PHE A 68 -2.10 0.13 5.56
CA PHE A 68 -1.10 0.47 4.54
C PHE A 68 -0.89 1.99 4.44
N CYS A 69 0.37 2.40 4.35
CA CYS A 69 0.78 3.76 3.99
C CYS A 69 1.77 3.69 2.83
N GLY A 70 1.31 4.11 1.65
CA GLY A 70 2.13 4.16 0.44
C GLY A 70 2.44 5.59 0.03
N TYR A 71 3.64 5.81 -0.50
CA TYR A 71 4.00 7.01 -1.25
C TYR A 71 4.64 6.57 -2.56
N ASP A 72 4.38 7.31 -3.63
CA ASP A 72 5.10 7.13 -4.89
C ASP A 72 5.39 8.54 -5.42
N PRO A 73 6.67 8.91 -5.60
CA PRO A 73 7.01 10.18 -6.23
C PRO A 73 6.71 10.10 -7.73
N LYS A 74 5.43 10.20 -8.08
CA LYS A 74 5.01 10.77 -9.37
C LYS A 74 4.91 12.28 -9.23
#